data_AF-A0AAD9LPA4-F1
#
_entry.id   AF-A0AAD9LPA4-F1
#
_cell.length_a   1.000
_cell.length_b   1.000
_cell.length_c   1.000
_cell.angle_alpha   90.00
_cell.angle_beta   90.00
_cell.angle_gamma   90.00
#
_symmetry.space_group_name_H-M   'P 1'
#
loop_
_entity.id
_entity.type
_entity.pdbx_description
1 polymer ?
#
loop_
_entity_poly.entity_id
_entity_poly.type
_entity_poly.pdbx_seq_one_letter_code
_entity_poly.pdbx_strand_id
1 'polypeptide(L)'
;MRYGCKILLCTIVVFLVEITVVTSIQDINNNVRTVPNVATMTTLQGTSTRLLRPNSTKTGDADEVSQERVGLGGILSKVGDLVNKLFKGTSTADTAAIQALLRSKVHPTELFSTLRLGLGAARLDDNPELLQWFRLAAAYRKRNGDQALPDLEIYFMLLRQHQARDVESLIQKLKNTTGLKKLGISMENSLSGSWINKALKRQTGPKALFNSLRLKEAGAKLDETPLFYQWLQYVESYRTIKGYTWFGSLDMLLLFRKTMPEENVVALLHMLRQTPRMTKHADKMQKFVFEQSKSSHQFMLNVWLKAQEPPEKVYQILHPPKFGMDGFGDNAIIIQWLRYTKLYRDKTPDHPFSDLETLRFLQKEHSEDWQFASLFQVLKETPDLKKQAENMQTHLFRQWVKEGENPMVVAEMLTSPQPFTSVLLPKSDIRYLAWEAFTLYFAKYKGGEAMLKKVQASFASNNPRGALAATRKSD
;
A
#
# COMPACT_ATOMS: atom_id res chain seq x y z
N MET A 1 -6.48 -47.23 55.28
CA MET A 1 -5.55 -46.28 54.65
C MET A 1 -5.13 -46.80 53.28
N ARG A 2 -5.33 -45.96 52.26
CA ARG A 2 -4.77 -45.93 50.90
C ARG A 2 -5.87 -45.83 49.84
N TYR A 3 -5.69 -44.81 49.02
CA TYR A 3 -6.70 -44.05 48.30
C TYR A 3 -7.16 -44.74 47.03
N GLY A 4 -8.47 -44.67 46.78
CA GLY A 4 -9.12 -45.12 45.56
C GLY A 4 -8.81 -44.22 44.37
N CYS A 5 -8.51 -44.88 43.26
CA CYS A 5 -8.22 -44.35 41.93
C CYS A 5 -9.44 -43.61 41.37
N LYS A 6 -9.32 -42.29 41.13
CA LYS A 6 -10.26 -41.53 40.30
C LYS A 6 -9.61 -41.27 38.94
N ILE A 7 -10.08 -42.02 37.95
CA ILE A 7 -9.80 -41.85 36.53
C ILE A 7 -10.51 -40.57 36.07
N LEU A 8 -9.75 -39.54 35.69
CA LEU A 8 -10.28 -38.37 35.00
C LEU A 8 -10.05 -38.55 33.49
N LEU A 9 -11.11 -38.92 32.78
CA LEU A 9 -11.21 -38.88 31.32
C LEU A 9 -11.16 -37.41 30.87
N CYS A 10 -10.02 -36.96 30.34
CA CYS A 10 -9.94 -35.75 29.53
C CYS A 10 -10.11 -36.15 28.06
N THR A 11 -11.33 -36.02 27.54
CA THR A 11 -11.65 -36.11 26.12
C THR A 11 -11.05 -34.91 25.38
N ILE A 12 -10.05 -35.18 24.54
CA ILE A 12 -9.52 -34.23 23.57
C ILE A 12 -10.53 -34.15 22.43
N VAL A 13 -11.28 -33.05 22.35
CA VAL A 13 -12.14 -32.73 21.21
C VAL A 13 -11.28 -32.01 20.18
N VAL A 14 -10.82 -32.74 19.17
CA VAL A 14 -10.22 -32.20 17.94
C VAL A 14 -11.36 -31.66 17.07
N PHE A 15 -11.48 -30.33 16.95
CA PHE A 15 -12.34 -29.73 15.93
C PHE A 15 -11.53 -29.55 14.64
N LEU A 16 -11.77 -30.45 13.69
CA LEU A 16 -11.53 -30.29 12.26
C LEU A 16 -12.70 -29.51 11.67
N VAL A 17 -12.51 -28.23 11.32
CA VAL A 17 -13.42 -27.49 10.43
C VAL A 17 -12.62 -26.57 9.52
N GLU A 18 -12.61 -26.98 8.25
CA GLU A 18 -12.56 -26.18 7.01
C GLU A 18 -11.24 -25.60 6.48
N ILE A 19 -10.52 -26.49 5.79
CA ILE A 19 -9.82 -26.22 4.52
C ILE A 19 -10.87 -26.20 3.40
N THR A 20 -11.41 -25.04 3.05
CA THR A 20 -12.26 -24.87 1.84
C THR A 20 -12.07 -23.52 1.13
N VAL A 21 -11.06 -22.72 1.49
CA VAL A 21 -10.82 -21.40 0.85
C VAL A 21 -9.58 -21.40 -0.07
N VAL A 22 -8.77 -22.47 -0.09
CA VAL A 22 -7.50 -22.47 -0.85
C VAL A 22 -7.62 -22.99 -2.29
N THR A 23 -8.69 -23.70 -2.65
CA THR A 23 -8.84 -24.29 -3.99
C THR A 23 -9.39 -23.34 -5.06
N SER A 24 -10.01 -22.22 -4.69
CA SER A 24 -10.64 -21.31 -5.68
C SER A 24 -9.72 -20.22 -6.26
N ILE A 25 -8.45 -20.16 -5.86
CA ILE A 25 -7.49 -19.15 -6.36
C ILE A 25 -6.52 -19.73 -7.42
N GLN A 26 -6.36 -21.04 -7.48
CA GLN A 26 -5.49 -21.68 -8.49
C GLN A 26 -6.09 -21.73 -9.90
N ASP A 27 -7.42 -21.65 -10.04
CA ASP A 27 -8.09 -21.75 -11.36
C ASP A 27 -8.12 -20.45 -12.18
N ILE A 28 -7.76 -19.30 -11.59
CA ILE A 28 -7.73 -18.02 -12.33
C ILE A 28 -6.41 -17.83 -13.10
N ASN A 29 -5.31 -18.49 -12.68
CA ASN A 29 -3.99 -18.27 -13.28
C ASN A 29 -3.71 -19.11 -14.55
N ASN A 30 -4.52 -20.10 -14.88
CA ASN A 30 -4.20 -21.07 -15.95
C ASN A 30 -4.83 -20.79 -17.33
N ASN A 31 -5.52 -19.65 -17.53
CA ASN A 31 -6.18 -19.34 -18.80
C ASN A 31 -5.65 -18.09 -19.52
N VAL A 32 -4.33 -17.89 -19.53
CA VAL A 32 -3.69 -17.02 -20.53
C VAL A 32 -3.08 -17.89 -21.62
N ARG A 33 -3.88 -18.21 -22.63
CA ARG A 33 -3.40 -18.80 -23.88
C ARG A 33 -2.59 -17.77 -24.67
N THR A 34 -1.48 -18.28 -25.17
CA THR A 34 -0.46 -17.69 -26.02
C THR A 34 -0.99 -17.31 -27.42
N VAL A 35 -0.52 -16.17 -27.95
CA VAL A 35 -0.41 -15.91 -29.40
C VAL A 35 0.97 -15.27 -29.65
N PRO A 36 1.75 -15.73 -30.66
CA PRO A 36 3.15 -15.36 -30.81
C PRO A 36 3.43 -14.18 -31.77
N ASN A 37 4.48 -13.44 -31.41
CA ASN A 37 5.57 -12.84 -32.21
C ASN A 37 5.39 -11.68 -33.22
N VAL A 38 6.18 -10.63 -32.90
CA VAL A 38 7.18 -9.90 -33.73
C VAL A 38 6.70 -8.88 -34.76
N ALA A 39 7.07 -7.60 -34.52
CA ALA A 39 7.75 -6.77 -35.52
C ALA A 39 8.57 -5.64 -34.85
N THR A 40 9.84 -5.60 -35.21
CA THR A 40 10.88 -4.60 -34.96
C THR A 40 10.47 -3.17 -35.29
N MET A 41 10.73 -2.21 -34.39
CA MET A 41 10.71 -0.77 -34.71
C MET A 41 12.09 -0.31 -35.18
N THR A 42 12.16 0.10 -36.43
CA THR A 42 13.25 0.91 -36.97
C THR A 42 12.80 2.36 -37.03
N THR A 43 13.65 3.25 -36.51
CA THR A 43 13.60 4.70 -36.62
C THR A 43 13.52 5.18 -38.07
N LEU A 44 12.77 6.26 -38.33
CA LEU A 44 13.15 7.30 -39.30
C LEU A 44 12.31 8.58 -39.11
N GLN A 45 13.02 9.71 -39.08
CA GLN A 45 12.51 11.08 -39.11
C GLN A 45 11.91 11.40 -40.50
N GLY A 46 10.94 12.32 -40.55
CA GLY A 46 10.47 12.90 -41.81
C GLY A 46 9.38 13.96 -41.59
N THR A 47 9.75 15.21 -41.85
CA THR A 47 8.95 16.44 -41.87
C THR A 47 7.79 16.40 -42.88
N SER A 48 6.65 17.06 -42.57
CA SER A 48 6.11 18.19 -43.36
C SER A 48 4.74 18.68 -42.84
N THR A 49 4.54 19.98 -42.96
CA THR A 49 3.37 20.80 -42.60
C THR A 49 2.29 20.81 -43.70
N ARG A 50 0.99 20.69 -43.35
CA ARG A 50 -0.10 21.47 -44.00
C ARG A 50 -1.47 21.37 -43.32
N LEU A 51 -2.26 22.40 -43.61
CA LEU A 51 -3.46 22.97 -42.99
C LEU A 51 -4.81 22.27 -43.27
N LEU A 52 -5.73 22.46 -42.30
CA LEU A 52 -7.18 22.76 -42.39
C LEU A 52 -8.26 21.68 -42.64
N ARG A 53 -9.06 21.55 -41.57
CA ARG A 53 -10.53 21.44 -41.43
C ARG A 53 -11.26 20.08 -41.55
N PRO A 54 -12.36 19.93 -40.76
CA PRO A 54 -12.98 18.67 -40.41
C PRO A 54 -14.13 18.31 -41.35
N ASN A 55 -14.43 17.02 -41.47
CA ASN A 55 -15.77 16.59 -41.85
C ASN A 55 -16.19 15.33 -41.10
N SER A 56 -17.41 15.42 -40.58
CA SER A 56 -18.24 14.38 -40.03
C SER A 56 -18.57 13.32 -41.08
N THR A 57 -18.57 12.04 -40.70
CA THR A 57 -19.58 11.06 -41.12
C THR A 57 -19.58 9.87 -40.18
N LYS A 58 -20.77 9.49 -39.72
CA LYS A 58 -21.08 8.26 -38.98
C LYS A 58 -21.18 7.08 -39.95
N THR A 59 -20.62 5.94 -39.54
CA THR A 59 -21.00 4.53 -39.80
C THR A 59 -20.05 3.74 -38.89
N GLY A 60 -20.44 2.98 -37.86
CA GLY A 60 -21.54 2.04 -37.75
C GLY A 60 -20.91 0.66 -37.60
N ASP A 61 -20.67 0.20 -36.36
CA ASP A 61 -20.91 -1.19 -35.96
C ASP A 61 -20.86 -1.31 -34.43
N ALA A 62 -21.84 -2.06 -33.94
CA ALA A 62 -22.26 -2.15 -32.56
C ALA A 62 -21.68 -3.39 -31.88
N ASP A 63 -21.25 -3.23 -30.64
CA ASP A 63 -21.45 -4.24 -29.60
C ASP A 63 -21.92 -3.49 -28.34
N GLU A 64 -23.24 -3.47 -28.20
CA GLU A 64 -23.98 -2.85 -27.10
C GLU A 64 -23.90 -3.71 -25.84
N VAL A 65 -23.23 -3.18 -24.82
CA VAL A 65 -23.71 -3.33 -23.44
C VAL A 65 -24.33 -1.99 -23.06
N SER A 66 -25.65 -1.95 -23.18
CA SER A 66 -26.51 -0.81 -22.88
C SER A 66 -26.47 -0.49 -21.37
N GLN A 67 -25.49 0.31 -20.96
CA GLN A 67 -25.71 1.23 -19.85
C GLN A 67 -26.57 2.37 -20.38
N GLU A 68 -27.79 2.47 -19.89
CA GLU A 68 -28.70 3.60 -20.06
C GLU A 68 -28.05 4.86 -19.49
N ARG A 69 -27.16 5.47 -20.29
CA ARG A 69 -26.67 6.82 -20.08
C ARG A 69 -27.85 7.73 -20.41
N VAL A 70 -28.65 8.08 -19.40
CA VAL A 70 -29.58 9.21 -19.47
C VAL A 70 -28.75 10.42 -19.92
N GLY A 71 -28.84 10.73 -21.21
CA GLY A 71 -27.93 11.66 -21.86
C GLY A 71 -28.01 13.03 -21.20
N LEU A 72 -26.85 13.67 -21.04
CA LEU A 72 -26.68 15.06 -20.57
C LEU A 72 -27.65 16.05 -21.26
N GLY A 73 -28.11 15.75 -22.49
CA GLY A 73 -29.10 16.55 -23.21
C GLY A 73 -30.57 16.29 -22.85
N GLY A 74 -30.93 15.12 -22.34
CA GLY A 74 -32.33 14.73 -22.11
C GLY A 74 -32.98 15.46 -20.93
N ILE A 75 -32.27 15.63 -19.81
CA ILE A 75 -32.77 16.33 -18.63
C ILE A 75 -32.82 17.84 -18.90
N LEU A 76 -31.75 18.41 -19.46
CA LEU A 76 -31.69 19.83 -19.82
C LEU A 76 -32.74 20.21 -20.87
N SER A 77 -33.15 19.30 -21.76
CA SER A 77 -34.22 19.58 -22.73
C SER A 77 -35.62 19.76 -22.10
N LYS A 78 -35.88 19.15 -20.93
CA LYS A 78 -37.21 19.17 -20.30
C LYS A 78 -37.37 20.27 -19.25
N VAL A 79 -36.28 20.67 -18.59
CA VAL A 79 -36.29 21.70 -17.53
C VAL A 79 -35.31 22.84 -17.77
N GLY A 80 -34.75 22.95 -18.97
CA GLY A 80 -33.67 23.90 -19.31
C GLY A 80 -34.01 25.37 -19.03
N ASP A 81 -35.24 25.80 -19.34
CA ASP A 81 -35.68 27.17 -19.07
C ASP A 81 -35.78 27.45 -17.56
N LEU A 82 -36.25 26.47 -16.78
CA LEU A 82 -36.33 26.56 -15.32
C LEU A 82 -34.94 26.60 -14.69
N VAL A 83 -34.01 25.80 -15.21
CA VAL A 83 -32.61 25.78 -14.81
C VAL A 83 -31.94 27.13 -15.14
N ASN A 84 -32.06 27.62 -16.37
CA ASN A 84 -31.52 28.94 -16.75
C ASN A 84 -32.10 30.05 -15.87
N LYS A 85 -33.41 30.03 -15.60
CA LYS A 85 -34.07 31.00 -14.73
C LYS A 85 -33.53 30.95 -13.30
N LEU A 86 -33.33 29.76 -12.74
CA LEU A 86 -32.81 29.58 -11.38
C LEU A 86 -31.36 30.05 -11.22
N PHE A 87 -30.49 29.77 -12.21
CA PHE A 87 -29.04 29.99 -12.08
C PHE A 87 -28.53 31.29 -12.73
N LYS A 88 -29.21 31.81 -13.76
CA LYS A 88 -28.83 33.04 -14.48
C LYS A 88 -29.79 34.22 -14.24
N GLY A 89 -30.90 33.99 -13.53
CA GLY A 89 -31.84 35.05 -13.17
C GLY A 89 -31.24 36.05 -12.18
N THR A 90 -31.65 37.31 -12.27
CA THR A 90 -31.18 38.42 -11.42
C THR A 90 -31.73 38.39 -10.00
N SER A 91 -32.66 37.49 -9.69
CA SER A 91 -33.30 37.38 -8.37
C SER A 91 -32.65 36.29 -7.52
N THR A 92 -32.19 36.66 -6.33
CA THR A 92 -31.59 35.77 -5.33
C THR A 92 -32.59 34.76 -4.72
N ALA A 93 -33.86 34.80 -5.12
CA ALA A 93 -34.91 33.90 -4.65
C ALA A 93 -36.00 33.68 -5.71
N ASP A 94 -35.67 33.06 -6.84
CA ASP A 94 -36.68 32.62 -7.81
C ASP A 94 -37.47 31.40 -7.29
N THR A 95 -38.25 31.65 -6.25
CA THR A 95 -39.10 30.70 -5.53
C THR A 95 -40.02 29.96 -6.51
N ALA A 96 -40.49 30.64 -7.57
CA ALA A 96 -41.29 30.03 -8.63
C ALA A 96 -40.51 28.97 -9.43
N ALA A 97 -39.25 29.22 -9.78
CA ALA A 97 -38.41 28.25 -10.50
C ALA A 97 -38.08 27.04 -9.60
N ILE A 98 -37.77 27.26 -8.32
CA ILE A 98 -37.60 26.19 -7.33
C ILE A 98 -38.89 25.36 -7.24
N GLN A 99 -40.06 25.98 -7.06
CA GLN A 99 -41.33 25.26 -6.97
C GLN A 99 -41.65 24.46 -8.25
N ALA A 100 -41.37 24.99 -9.43
CA ALA A 100 -41.53 24.28 -10.69
C ALA A 100 -40.58 23.08 -10.80
N LEU A 101 -39.31 23.25 -10.43
CA LEU A 101 -38.33 22.16 -10.40
C LEU A 101 -38.70 21.08 -9.37
N LEU A 102 -39.25 21.44 -8.21
CA LEU A 102 -39.76 20.47 -7.24
C LEU A 102 -40.95 19.66 -7.77
N ARG A 103 -41.73 20.21 -8.71
CA ARG A 103 -42.82 19.47 -9.38
C ARG A 103 -42.30 18.61 -10.52
N SER A 104 -41.16 18.97 -11.11
CA SER A 104 -40.44 18.08 -12.00
C SER A 104 -39.95 16.85 -11.22
N LYS A 105 -39.96 15.67 -11.83
CA LYS A 105 -39.45 14.44 -11.20
C LYS A 105 -37.91 14.40 -11.16
N VAL A 106 -37.24 15.52 -11.39
CA VAL A 106 -35.77 15.61 -11.48
C VAL A 106 -35.19 15.68 -10.08
N HIS A 107 -34.24 14.80 -9.78
CA HIS A 107 -33.61 14.76 -8.47
C HIS A 107 -32.56 15.89 -8.34
N PRO A 108 -32.40 16.56 -7.17
CA PRO A 108 -31.38 17.60 -7.02
C PRO A 108 -29.95 17.15 -7.34
N THR A 109 -29.62 15.88 -7.10
CA THR A 109 -28.28 15.32 -7.40
C THR A 109 -28.01 15.15 -8.90
N GLU A 110 -29.05 14.91 -9.70
CA GLU A 110 -28.95 14.88 -11.16
C GLU A 110 -28.62 16.28 -11.68
N LEU A 111 -29.28 17.31 -11.16
CA LEU A 111 -28.98 18.71 -11.52
C LEU A 111 -27.56 19.11 -11.11
N PHE A 112 -27.14 18.76 -9.90
CA PHE A 112 -25.78 19.00 -9.42
C PHE A 112 -24.73 18.44 -10.39
N SER A 113 -24.92 17.18 -10.77
CA SER A 113 -24.00 16.44 -11.63
C SER A 113 -24.02 16.96 -13.08
N THR A 114 -25.21 17.23 -13.62
CA THR A 114 -25.42 17.71 -15.00
C THR A 114 -24.82 19.09 -15.21
N LEU A 115 -25.00 19.98 -14.23
CA LEU A 115 -24.48 21.34 -14.27
C LEU A 115 -23.04 21.46 -13.77
N ARG A 116 -22.45 20.36 -13.28
CA ARG A 116 -21.10 20.31 -12.71
C ARG A 116 -20.90 21.39 -11.64
N LEU A 117 -21.90 21.58 -10.79
CA LEU A 117 -21.91 22.65 -9.80
C LEU A 117 -20.75 22.50 -8.81
N GLY A 118 -20.06 23.62 -8.55
CA GLY A 118 -18.85 23.65 -7.74
C GLY A 118 -17.57 23.44 -8.53
N LEU A 119 -17.61 22.77 -9.68
CA LEU A 119 -16.41 22.49 -10.47
C LEU A 119 -15.81 23.77 -11.06
N GLY A 120 -14.49 23.96 -10.88
CA GLY A 120 -13.76 25.12 -11.42
C GLY A 120 -14.00 26.44 -10.66
N ALA A 121 -14.78 26.42 -9.58
CA ALA A 121 -14.94 27.58 -8.71
C ALA A 121 -13.64 27.85 -7.93
N ALA A 122 -13.16 29.08 -7.93
CA ALA A 122 -12.01 29.49 -7.11
C ALA A 122 -12.29 29.29 -5.61
N ARG A 123 -13.56 29.45 -5.22
CA ARG A 123 -14.07 29.29 -3.85
C ARG A 123 -15.48 28.72 -3.88
N LEU A 124 -15.71 27.63 -3.16
CA LEU A 124 -17.03 26.99 -3.07
C LEU A 124 -18.04 27.87 -2.37
N ASP A 125 -17.62 28.49 -1.27
CA ASP A 125 -18.44 29.32 -0.43
C ASP A 125 -18.94 30.55 -1.21
N ASP A 126 -18.16 31.10 -2.15
CA ASP A 126 -18.54 32.27 -2.95
C ASP A 126 -19.22 31.97 -4.29
N ASN A 127 -19.63 30.73 -4.55
CA ASN A 127 -20.31 30.38 -5.79
C ASN A 127 -21.85 30.63 -5.69
N PRO A 128 -22.40 31.62 -6.42
CA PRO A 128 -23.83 31.95 -6.34
C PRO A 128 -24.73 30.86 -6.90
N GLU A 129 -24.30 30.15 -7.95
CA GLU A 129 -25.06 29.04 -8.54
C GLU A 129 -25.16 27.88 -7.55
N LEU A 130 -24.06 27.56 -6.87
CA LEU A 130 -24.04 26.54 -5.85
C LEU A 130 -24.96 26.89 -4.68
N LEU A 131 -24.99 28.16 -4.25
CA LEU A 131 -25.94 28.62 -3.22
C LEU A 131 -27.41 28.47 -3.68
N GLN A 132 -27.72 28.72 -4.95
CA GLN A 132 -29.07 28.47 -5.47
C GLN A 132 -29.42 26.97 -5.46
N TRP A 133 -28.46 26.11 -5.81
CA TRP A 133 -28.66 24.67 -5.71
C TRP A 133 -28.92 24.23 -4.27
N PHE A 134 -28.23 24.79 -3.28
CA PHE A 134 -28.53 24.51 -1.86
C PHE A 134 -29.93 24.96 -1.44
N ARG A 135 -30.45 26.07 -1.99
CA ARG A 135 -31.84 26.49 -1.74
C ARG A 135 -32.83 25.49 -2.33
N LEU A 136 -32.56 24.99 -3.53
CA LEU A 136 -33.34 23.90 -4.13
C LEU A 136 -33.27 22.63 -3.28
N ALA A 137 -32.08 22.21 -2.84
CA ALA A 137 -31.89 21.03 -2.00
C ALA A 137 -32.64 21.14 -0.66
N ALA A 138 -32.56 22.31 -0.01
CA ALA A 138 -33.29 22.59 1.23
C ALA A 138 -34.82 22.55 1.01
N ALA A 139 -35.32 23.11 -0.10
CA ALA A 139 -36.73 23.08 -0.43
C ALA A 139 -37.21 21.66 -0.79
N TYR A 140 -36.37 20.88 -1.47
CA TYR A 140 -36.62 19.47 -1.81
C TYR A 140 -36.75 18.62 -0.55
N ARG A 141 -35.81 18.75 0.40
CA ARG A 141 -35.86 18.07 1.70
C ARG A 141 -37.05 18.49 2.54
N LYS A 142 -37.41 19.77 2.54
CA LYS A 142 -38.61 20.24 3.24
C LYS A 142 -39.89 19.58 2.70
N ARG A 143 -39.95 19.29 1.40
CA ARG A 143 -41.10 18.64 0.75
C ARG A 143 -41.12 17.12 0.93
N ASN A 144 -39.97 16.47 0.81
CA ASN A 144 -39.87 15.01 0.70
C ASN A 144 -39.29 14.32 1.94
N GLY A 145 -38.89 15.09 2.96
CA GLY A 145 -38.19 14.62 4.15
C GLY A 145 -36.66 14.67 4.00
N ASP A 146 -35.96 14.78 5.13
CA ASP A 146 -34.50 14.93 5.13
C ASP A 146 -33.76 13.72 4.54
N GLN A 147 -34.34 12.51 4.65
CA GLN A 147 -33.73 11.30 4.11
C GLN A 147 -33.87 11.18 2.58
N ALA A 148 -34.72 11.99 1.94
CA ALA A 148 -34.76 12.08 0.49
C ALA A 148 -33.52 12.80 -0.10
N LEU A 149 -32.72 13.44 0.78
CA LEU A 149 -31.67 14.44 0.59
C LEU A 149 -30.61 14.32 1.71
N PRO A 150 -30.00 13.14 2.01
CA PRO A 150 -29.21 12.97 3.23
C PRO A 150 -28.00 13.91 3.30
N ASP A 151 -27.69 14.43 4.50
CA ASP A 151 -26.53 15.34 4.71
C ASP A 151 -25.21 14.73 4.20
N LEU A 152 -24.99 13.44 4.47
CA LEU A 152 -23.78 12.74 4.04
C LEU A 152 -23.71 12.55 2.52
N GLU A 153 -24.85 12.49 1.83
CA GLU A 153 -24.89 12.46 0.36
C GLU A 153 -24.32 13.76 -0.20
N ILE A 154 -24.87 14.88 0.28
CA ILE A 154 -24.46 16.22 -0.13
C ILE A 154 -22.97 16.40 0.17
N TYR A 155 -22.53 16.01 1.36
CA TYR A 155 -21.13 16.10 1.77
C TYR A 155 -20.19 15.33 0.83
N PHE A 156 -20.44 14.04 0.57
CA PHE A 156 -19.55 13.24 -0.27
C PHE A 156 -19.60 13.60 -1.76
N MET A 157 -20.74 14.11 -2.25
CA MET A 157 -20.82 14.69 -3.59
C MET A 157 -19.87 15.88 -3.75
N LEU A 158 -19.77 16.75 -2.75
CA LEU A 158 -18.86 17.90 -2.73
C LEU A 158 -17.41 17.44 -2.53
N LEU A 159 -17.14 16.56 -1.56
CA LEU A 159 -15.80 16.07 -1.26
C LEU A 159 -15.14 15.39 -2.47
N ARG A 160 -15.93 14.70 -3.31
CA ARG A 160 -15.41 14.08 -4.54
C ARG A 160 -14.72 15.07 -5.46
N GLN A 161 -15.14 16.33 -5.46
CA GLN A 161 -14.64 17.36 -6.37
C GLN A 161 -13.76 18.41 -5.68
N HIS A 162 -13.78 18.48 -4.35
CA HIS A 162 -13.17 19.57 -3.57
C HIS A 162 -12.40 19.06 -2.35
N GLN A 163 -11.50 19.86 -1.78
CA GLN A 163 -10.81 19.47 -0.54
C GLN A 163 -11.79 19.55 0.64
N ALA A 164 -11.62 18.70 1.66
CA ALA A 164 -12.49 18.74 2.84
C ALA A 164 -12.59 20.13 3.49
N ARG A 165 -11.48 20.89 3.55
CA ARG A 165 -11.45 22.25 4.09
C ARG A 165 -12.38 23.22 3.35
N ASP A 166 -12.49 23.09 2.03
CA ASP A 166 -13.37 23.93 1.22
C ASP A 166 -14.84 23.59 1.49
N VAL A 167 -15.15 22.30 1.65
CA VAL A 167 -16.48 21.80 1.98
C VAL A 167 -16.90 22.24 3.39
N GLU A 168 -15.97 22.19 4.36
CA GLU A 168 -16.20 22.67 5.73
C GLU A 168 -16.47 24.17 5.77
N SER A 169 -15.68 24.97 5.04
CA SER A 169 -15.89 26.41 4.95
C SER A 169 -17.25 26.75 4.34
N LEU A 170 -17.64 26.04 3.28
CA LEU A 170 -18.97 26.12 2.69
C LEU A 170 -20.08 25.79 3.71
N ILE A 171 -19.95 24.71 4.50
CA ILE A 171 -20.92 24.37 5.55
C ILE A 171 -21.05 25.50 6.58
N GLN A 172 -19.95 26.14 6.98
CA GLN A 172 -19.99 27.30 7.88
C GLN A 172 -20.72 28.50 7.25
N LYS A 173 -20.51 28.76 5.94
CA LYS A 173 -21.28 29.79 5.23
C LYS A 173 -22.77 29.46 5.19
N LEU A 174 -23.15 28.21 4.93
CA LEU A 174 -24.55 27.78 4.92
C LEU A 174 -25.24 28.03 6.27
N LYS A 175 -24.55 27.78 7.40
CA LYS A 175 -25.06 28.06 8.76
C LYS A 175 -25.39 29.53 8.98
N ASN A 176 -24.67 30.43 8.30
CA ASN A 176 -24.83 31.88 8.43
C ASN A 176 -25.68 32.49 7.30
N THR A 177 -26.18 31.69 6.36
CA THR A 177 -26.97 32.16 5.23
C THR A 177 -28.47 32.01 5.49
N THR A 178 -29.23 33.10 5.33
CA THR A 178 -30.68 33.11 5.45
C THR A 178 -31.33 32.09 4.50
N GLY A 179 -32.24 31.27 5.02
CA GLY A 179 -32.88 30.17 4.29
C GLY A 179 -32.08 28.86 4.24
N LEU A 180 -30.78 28.88 4.55
CA LEU A 180 -29.89 27.70 4.54
C LEU A 180 -29.35 27.32 5.92
N LYS A 181 -29.53 28.19 6.94
CA LYS A 181 -29.08 27.96 8.32
C LYS A 181 -29.41 26.56 8.86
N LYS A 182 -30.65 26.08 8.68
CA LYS A 182 -31.08 24.75 9.13
C LYS A 182 -30.31 23.62 8.44
N LEU A 183 -30.08 23.74 7.14
CA LEU A 183 -29.30 22.77 6.36
C LEU A 183 -27.84 22.74 6.82
N GLY A 184 -27.21 23.92 6.95
CA GLY A 184 -25.83 24.02 7.43
C GLY A 184 -25.64 23.40 8.83
N ILE A 185 -26.56 23.66 9.77
CA ILE A 185 -26.52 23.06 11.11
C ILE A 185 -26.71 21.54 11.05
N SER A 186 -27.64 21.04 10.22
CA SER A 186 -27.84 19.60 10.04
C SER A 186 -26.58 18.90 9.53
N MET A 187 -25.97 19.47 8.48
CA MET A 187 -24.73 18.94 7.90
C MET A 187 -23.58 18.93 8.90
N GLU A 188 -23.37 20.01 9.65
CA GLU A 188 -22.38 20.06 10.72
C GLU A 188 -22.64 18.99 11.80
N ASN A 189 -23.90 18.86 12.24
CA ASN A 189 -24.29 17.84 13.21
C ASN A 189 -24.02 16.42 12.71
N SER A 190 -24.24 16.15 11.42
CA SER A 190 -23.93 14.85 10.79
C SER A 190 -22.43 14.54 10.79
N LEU A 191 -21.55 15.55 10.79
CA LEU A 191 -20.09 15.41 10.86
C LEU A 191 -19.52 15.46 12.29
N SER A 192 -20.34 15.80 13.30
CA SER A 192 -19.90 16.10 14.67
C SER A 192 -19.44 14.90 15.52
N GLY A 193 -19.66 13.66 15.05
CA GLY A 193 -19.40 12.46 15.87
C GLY A 193 -20.45 12.15 16.93
N SER A 194 -21.55 12.90 16.99
CA SER A 194 -22.66 12.65 17.94
C SER A 194 -23.24 11.23 17.89
N TRP A 195 -23.02 10.51 16.79
CA TRP A 195 -23.41 9.12 16.58
C TRP A 195 -22.59 8.10 17.38
N ILE A 196 -21.36 8.42 17.80
CA ILE A 196 -20.40 7.46 18.39
C ILE A 196 -20.99 6.77 19.62
N ASN A 197 -21.48 7.55 20.59
CA ASN A 197 -22.01 7.00 21.84
C ASN A 197 -23.25 6.12 21.61
N LYS A 198 -24.12 6.51 20.68
CA LYS A 198 -25.32 5.73 20.33
C LYS A 198 -24.93 4.42 19.64
N ALA A 199 -23.95 4.46 18.74
CA ALA A 199 -23.44 3.30 18.04
C ALA A 199 -22.76 2.32 19.00
N LEU A 200 -22.00 2.80 19.98
CA LEU A 200 -21.35 1.97 21.01
C LEU A 200 -22.39 1.29 21.90
N LYS A 201 -23.40 2.02 22.37
CA LYS A 201 -24.52 1.45 23.15
C LYS A 201 -25.26 0.35 22.39
N ARG A 202 -25.45 0.54 21.09
CA ARG A 202 -26.06 -0.45 20.18
C ARG A 202 -25.08 -1.53 19.71
N GLN A 203 -23.80 -1.39 20.04
CA GLN A 203 -22.72 -2.29 19.63
C GLN A 203 -22.74 -2.54 18.11
N THR A 204 -22.95 -1.49 17.32
CA THR A 204 -23.07 -1.60 15.87
C THR A 204 -21.73 -2.03 15.25
N GLY A 205 -21.73 -3.06 14.40
CA GLY A 205 -20.48 -3.57 13.82
C GLY A 205 -19.73 -2.48 13.02
N PRO A 206 -18.38 -2.37 13.14
CA PRO A 206 -17.63 -1.31 12.47
C PRO A 206 -17.82 -1.25 10.95
N LYS A 207 -17.94 -2.40 10.28
CA LYS A 207 -18.25 -2.47 8.84
C LYS A 207 -19.62 -1.87 8.51
N ALA A 208 -20.64 -2.15 9.32
CA ALA A 208 -21.97 -1.58 9.13
C ALA A 208 -21.95 -0.06 9.32
N LEU A 209 -21.18 0.44 10.31
CA LEU A 209 -20.99 1.87 10.51
C LEU A 209 -20.21 2.53 9.37
N PHE A 210 -19.16 1.88 8.86
CA PHE A 210 -18.41 2.39 7.72
C PHE A 210 -19.33 2.63 6.52
N ASN A 211 -20.26 1.70 6.28
CA ASN A 211 -21.28 1.81 5.24
C ASN A 211 -22.33 2.88 5.56
N SER A 212 -22.87 2.95 6.78
CA SER A 212 -23.90 3.94 7.14
C SER A 212 -23.36 5.37 7.15
N LEU A 213 -22.07 5.53 7.46
CA LEU A 213 -21.33 6.79 7.37
C LEU A 213 -20.89 7.11 5.93
N ARG A 214 -21.23 6.25 4.95
CA ARG A 214 -20.92 6.42 3.52
C ARG A 214 -19.43 6.64 3.24
N LEU A 215 -18.53 6.15 4.11
CA LEU A 215 -17.08 6.38 4.02
C LEU A 215 -16.48 5.84 2.71
N LYS A 216 -17.11 4.83 2.09
CA LYS A 216 -16.71 4.35 0.76
C LYS A 216 -16.74 5.44 -0.32
N GLU A 217 -17.60 6.45 -0.17
CA GLU A 217 -17.76 7.51 -1.17
C GLU A 217 -16.64 8.55 -1.14
N ALA A 218 -15.88 8.61 -0.04
CA ALA A 218 -14.69 9.44 0.07
C ALA A 218 -13.58 9.01 -0.90
N GLY A 219 -13.54 7.72 -1.24
CA GLY A 219 -12.53 7.16 -2.15
C GLY A 219 -11.10 7.46 -1.67
N ALA A 220 -10.30 8.04 -2.55
CA ALA A 220 -8.92 8.47 -2.29
C ALA A 220 -8.80 9.56 -1.20
N LYS A 221 -9.89 10.24 -0.85
CA LYS A 221 -9.93 11.33 0.16
C LYS A 221 -10.49 10.86 1.51
N LEU A 222 -10.40 9.56 1.79
CA LEU A 222 -10.93 8.98 3.03
C LEU A 222 -10.29 9.61 4.27
N ASP A 223 -9.00 9.96 4.19
CA ASP A 223 -8.24 10.65 5.22
C ASP A 223 -8.52 12.15 5.30
N GLU A 224 -9.23 12.75 4.34
CA GLU A 224 -9.63 14.16 4.44
C GLU A 224 -10.90 14.35 5.30
N THR A 225 -11.70 13.30 5.53
CA THR A 225 -12.99 13.44 6.23
C THR A 225 -12.87 13.21 7.75
N PRO A 226 -13.45 14.08 8.60
CA PRO A 226 -13.46 13.88 10.05
C PRO A 226 -14.18 12.59 10.46
N LEU A 227 -15.14 12.12 9.65
CA LEU A 227 -15.87 10.87 9.90
C LEU A 227 -14.96 9.65 9.91
N PHE A 228 -13.87 9.64 9.13
CA PHE A 228 -12.96 8.50 9.10
C PHE A 228 -12.17 8.38 10.41
N TYR A 229 -11.64 9.49 10.92
CA TYR A 229 -10.95 9.49 12.22
C TYR A 229 -11.88 9.14 13.37
N GLN A 230 -13.12 9.64 13.34
CA GLN A 230 -14.16 9.25 14.30
C GLN A 230 -14.48 7.75 14.20
N TRP A 231 -14.52 7.18 12.99
CA TRP A 231 -14.72 5.76 12.78
C TRP A 231 -13.52 4.92 13.28
N LEU A 232 -12.28 5.39 13.09
CA LEU A 232 -11.09 4.75 13.66
C LEU A 232 -11.15 4.74 15.20
N GLN A 233 -11.53 5.86 15.81
CA GLN A 233 -11.74 5.94 17.27
C GLN A 233 -12.83 4.97 17.72
N TYR A 234 -13.95 4.92 16.98
CA TYR A 234 -15.04 4.00 17.25
C TYR A 234 -14.57 2.53 17.19
N VAL A 235 -13.79 2.16 16.18
CA VAL A 235 -13.25 0.80 16.01
C VAL A 235 -12.45 0.38 17.25
N GLU A 236 -11.60 1.26 17.78
CA GLU A 236 -10.82 0.98 19.00
C GLU A 236 -11.70 0.83 20.24
N SER A 237 -12.70 1.69 20.41
CA SER A 237 -13.67 1.58 21.49
C SER A 237 -14.50 0.28 21.38
N TYR A 238 -14.91 -0.08 20.17
CA TYR A 238 -15.65 -1.30 19.89
C TYR A 238 -14.83 -2.55 20.22
N ARG A 239 -13.55 -2.59 19.83
CA ARG A 239 -12.62 -3.68 20.15
C ARG A 239 -12.39 -3.84 21.64
N THR A 240 -12.34 -2.73 22.38
CA THR A 240 -12.24 -2.77 23.86
C THR A 240 -13.46 -3.43 24.50
N ILE A 241 -14.65 -3.23 23.93
CA ILE A 241 -15.90 -3.79 24.49
C ILE A 241 -16.14 -5.25 24.05
N LYS A 242 -15.84 -5.58 22.78
CA LYS A 242 -16.19 -6.87 22.17
C LYS A 242 -15.04 -7.87 22.05
N GLY A 243 -13.81 -7.40 22.15
CA GLY A 243 -12.61 -8.16 21.82
C GLY A 243 -12.17 -7.97 20.37
N TYR A 244 -10.86 -8.16 20.13
CA TYR A 244 -10.20 -7.91 18.85
C TYR A 244 -10.63 -8.86 17.71
N THR A 245 -11.18 -10.02 18.02
CA THR A 245 -11.54 -11.07 17.03
C THR A 245 -12.74 -10.69 16.17
N TRP A 246 -13.56 -9.74 16.60
CA TRP A 246 -14.78 -9.34 15.87
C TRP A 246 -14.54 -8.38 14.71
N PHE A 247 -13.44 -7.62 14.73
CA PHE A 247 -13.07 -6.70 13.65
C PHE A 247 -11.58 -6.35 13.71
N GLY A 248 -10.75 -7.09 12.99
CA GLY A 248 -9.30 -6.99 13.00
C GLY A 248 -8.72 -5.98 11.99
N SER A 249 -7.39 -5.93 11.90
CA SER A 249 -6.70 -5.09 10.90
C SER A 249 -7.03 -5.48 9.47
N LEU A 250 -7.19 -6.78 9.20
CA LEU A 250 -7.49 -7.26 7.85
C LEU A 250 -8.91 -6.87 7.41
N ASP A 251 -9.87 -6.81 8.33
CA ASP A 251 -11.21 -6.29 8.03
C ASP A 251 -11.17 -4.82 7.61
N MET A 252 -10.34 -4.00 8.28
CA MET A 252 -10.11 -2.60 7.88
C MET A 252 -9.48 -2.52 6.49
N LEU A 253 -8.44 -3.31 6.24
CA LEU A 253 -7.76 -3.36 4.94
C LEU A 253 -8.72 -3.73 3.80
N LEU A 254 -9.63 -4.68 4.03
CA LEU A 254 -10.64 -5.07 3.05
C LEU A 254 -11.61 -3.93 2.72
N LEU A 255 -11.96 -3.08 3.70
CA LEU A 255 -12.76 -1.88 3.45
C LEU A 255 -11.98 -0.85 2.64
N PHE A 256 -10.69 -0.64 2.95
CA PHE A 256 -9.85 0.33 2.23
C PHE A 256 -9.65 -0.08 0.77
N ARG A 257 -9.33 -1.36 0.51
CA ARG A 257 -9.21 -1.91 -0.86
C ARG A 257 -10.48 -1.80 -1.68
N LYS A 258 -11.65 -1.83 -1.03
CA LYS A 258 -12.96 -1.63 -1.70
C LYS A 258 -13.30 -0.15 -1.92
N THR A 259 -12.57 0.75 -1.27
CA THR A 259 -12.85 2.20 -1.27
C THR A 259 -11.99 2.93 -2.30
N MET A 260 -10.74 2.50 -2.50
CA MET A 260 -9.76 3.23 -3.31
C MET A 260 -8.78 2.26 -4.03
N PRO A 261 -8.10 2.71 -5.09
CA PRO A 261 -7.08 1.91 -5.75
C PRO A 261 -5.88 1.63 -4.84
N GLU A 262 -5.09 0.60 -5.18
CA GLU A 262 -4.03 0.06 -4.33
C GLU A 262 -2.98 1.11 -3.90
N GLU A 263 -2.58 2.02 -4.80
CA GLU A 263 -1.66 3.12 -4.48
C GLU A 263 -2.15 3.97 -3.29
N ASN A 264 -3.43 4.35 -3.32
CA ASN A 264 -4.05 5.13 -2.26
C ASN A 264 -4.24 4.32 -0.98
N VAL A 265 -4.48 3.01 -1.08
CA VAL A 265 -4.49 2.13 0.10
C VAL A 265 -3.13 2.17 0.77
N VAL A 266 -2.03 2.01 0.03
CA VAL A 266 -0.68 2.03 0.58
C VAL A 266 -0.38 3.38 1.26
N ALA A 267 -0.73 4.50 0.62
CA ALA A 267 -0.58 5.83 1.19
C ALA A 267 -1.38 5.99 2.50
N LEU A 268 -2.64 5.54 2.52
CA LEU A 268 -3.50 5.54 3.70
C LEU A 268 -2.88 4.71 4.83
N LEU A 269 -2.42 3.50 4.54
CA LEU A 269 -1.79 2.63 5.54
C LEU A 269 -0.54 3.28 6.15
N HIS A 270 0.21 4.04 5.37
CA HIS A 270 1.37 4.78 5.89
C HIS A 270 0.94 5.93 6.80
N MET A 271 -0.05 6.73 6.39
CA MET A 271 -0.63 7.79 7.22
C MET A 271 -1.16 7.24 8.56
N LEU A 272 -1.82 6.09 8.54
CA LEU A 272 -2.34 5.45 9.75
C LEU A 272 -1.25 5.10 10.78
N ARG A 273 0.02 4.98 10.37
CA ARG A 273 1.12 4.77 11.34
C ARG A 273 1.28 5.94 12.30
N GLN A 274 0.99 7.14 11.83
CA GLN A 274 1.05 8.39 12.59
C GLN A 274 -0.25 8.69 13.33
N THR A 275 -1.33 7.92 13.06
CA THR A 275 -2.61 8.06 13.76
C THR A 275 -2.56 7.38 15.13
N PRO A 276 -3.03 8.03 16.22
CA PRO A 276 -3.05 7.44 17.55
C PRO A 276 -3.70 6.05 17.57
N ARG A 277 -3.03 5.09 18.23
CA ARG A 277 -3.46 3.69 18.37
C ARG A 277 -3.54 2.88 17.06
N MET A 278 -3.15 3.44 15.92
CA MET A 278 -3.21 2.74 14.63
C MET A 278 -1.86 2.18 14.17
N THR A 279 -0.74 2.54 14.79
CA THR A 279 0.61 2.14 14.36
C THR A 279 0.77 0.63 14.17
N LYS A 280 0.44 -0.19 15.17
CA LYS A 280 0.57 -1.65 15.08
C LYS A 280 -0.37 -2.26 14.03
N HIS A 281 -1.57 -1.69 13.87
CA HIS A 281 -2.52 -2.14 12.86
C HIS A 281 -2.03 -1.80 11.45
N ALA A 282 -1.50 -0.60 11.27
CA ALA A 282 -0.92 -0.12 10.03
C ALA A 282 0.31 -0.95 9.62
N ASP A 283 1.24 -1.21 10.53
CA ASP A 283 2.41 -2.05 10.27
C ASP A 283 1.98 -3.47 9.83
N LYS A 284 1.00 -4.07 10.53
CA LYS A 284 0.44 -5.38 10.16
C LYS A 284 -0.21 -5.37 8.77
N MET A 285 -0.97 -4.32 8.44
CA MET A 285 -1.60 -4.18 7.12
C MET A 285 -0.56 -3.96 6.02
N GLN A 286 0.48 -3.16 6.28
CA GLN A 286 1.57 -2.92 5.33
C GLN A 286 2.34 -4.20 5.04
N LYS A 287 2.73 -4.95 6.07
CA LYS A 287 3.35 -6.27 5.90
C LYS A 287 2.49 -7.20 5.06
N PHE A 288 1.19 -7.30 5.38
CA PHE A 288 0.27 -8.16 4.63
C PHE A 288 0.12 -7.73 3.16
N VAL A 289 -0.01 -6.44 2.88
CA VAL A 289 -0.08 -5.92 1.51
C VAL A 289 1.21 -6.26 0.74
N PHE A 290 2.36 -6.08 1.39
CA PHE A 290 3.66 -6.36 0.81
C PHE A 290 3.86 -7.84 0.47
N GLU A 291 3.44 -8.75 1.36
CA GLU A 291 3.56 -10.20 1.14
C GLU A 291 2.64 -10.70 0.01
N GLN A 292 1.46 -10.10 -0.13
CA GLN A 292 0.42 -10.58 -1.07
C GLN A 292 0.55 -10.01 -2.48
N SER A 293 1.21 -8.86 -2.66
CA SER A 293 1.16 -8.11 -3.92
C SER A 293 2.54 -7.60 -4.33
N LYS A 294 3.10 -8.18 -5.39
CA LYS A 294 4.34 -7.70 -6.02
C LYS A 294 4.17 -6.29 -6.62
N SER A 295 2.97 -5.94 -7.10
CA SER A 295 2.68 -4.58 -7.58
C SER A 295 2.70 -3.57 -6.44
N SER A 296 2.27 -3.97 -5.24
CA SER A 296 2.33 -3.10 -4.06
C SER A 296 3.75 -2.73 -3.65
N HIS A 297 4.77 -3.53 -3.96
CA HIS A 297 6.16 -3.22 -3.60
C HIS A 297 6.56 -1.84 -4.11
N GLN A 298 6.29 -1.52 -5.37
CA GLN A 298 6.66 -0.23 -5.96
C GLN A 298 5.92 0.94 -5.28
N PHE A 299 4.62 0.80 -5.03
CA PHE A 299 3.86 1.83 -4.31
C PHE A 299 4.37 2.02 -2.88
N MET A 300 4.67 0.93 -2.17
CA MET A 300 5.18 0.97 -0.79
C MET A 300 6.58 1.60 -0.72
N LEU A 301 7.51 1.20 -1.59
CA LEU A 301 8.83 1.81 -1.69
C LEU A 301 8.73 3.32 -1.96
N ASN A 302 7.85 3.73 -2.89
CA ASN A 302 7.64 5.14 -3.19
C ASN A 302 7.04 5.92 -2.02
N VAL A 303 6.08 5.35 -1.30
CA VAL A 303 5.46 6.00 -0.13
C VAL A 303 6.47 6.15 1.01
N TRP A 304 7.23 5.10 1.33
CA TRP A 304 8.29 5.17 2.35
C TRP A 304 9.38 6.17 1.95
N LEU A 305 9.80 6.19 0.68
CA LEU A 305 10.82 7.11 0.20
C LEU A 305 10.35 8.57 0.26
N LYS A 306 9.11 8.85 -0.13
CA LYS A 306 8.50 10.19 -0.02
C LYS A 306 8.41 10.66 1.44
N ALA A 307 8.10 9.75 2.35
CA ALA A 307 8.07 10.02 3.78
C ALA A 307 9.46 10.04 4.44
N GLN A 308 10.53 9.76 3.68
CA GLN A 308 11.89 9.58 4.18
C GLN A 308 11.97 8.57 5.33
N GLU A 309 11.17 7.50 5.26
CA GLU A 309 11.13 6.48 6.29
C GLU A 309 12.50 5.78 6.36
N PRO A 310 13.19 5.76 7.51
CA PRO A 310 14.54 5.21 7.58
C PRO A 310 14.51 3.69 7.33
N PRO A 311 15.53 3.10 6.67
CA PRO A 311 15.57 1.68 6.35
C PRO A 311 15.33 0.76 7.54
N GLU A 312 15.82 1.09 8.73
CA GLU A 312 15.60 0.36 9.97
C GLU A 312 14.12 0.26 10.32
N LYS A 313 13.37 1.34 10.07
CA LYS A 313 11.95 1.37 10.36
C LYS A 313 11.15 0.60 9.31
N VAL A 314 11.54 0.66 8.04
CA VAL A 314 10.97 -0.20 6.99
C VAL A 314 11.24 -1.68 7.29
N TYR A 315 12.43 -2.00 7.79
CA TYR A 315 12.76 -3.36 8.24
C TYR A 315 11.83 -3.83 9.35
N GLN A 316 11.55 -2.98 10.35
CA GLN A 316 10.62 -3.29 11.43
C GLN A 316 9.17 -3.50 10.95
N ILE A 317 8.72 -2.74 9.95
CA ILE A 317 7.38 -2.90 9.35
C ILE A 317 7.29 -4.26 8.66
N LEU A 318 8.27 -4.58 7.82
CA LEU A 318 8.28 -5.81 7.04
C LEU A 318 8.52 -7.05 7.90
N HIS A 319 9.29 -6.88 8.98
CA HIS A 319 9.74 -7.94 9.88
C HIS A 319 10.10 -9.20 9.09
N PRO A 320 11.18 -9.15 8.26
CA PRO A 320 11.59 -10.27 7.44
C PRO A 320 11.81 -11.51 8.31
N PRO A 321 11.46 -12.72 7.83
CA PRO A 321 11.72 -13.94 8.57
C PRO A 321 13.23 -14.06 8.85
N LYS A 322 13.57 -14.65 10.01
CA LYS A 322 14.97 -14.99 10.31
C LYS A 322 15.46 -16.03 9.28
N PHE A 323 16.72 -15.92 8.88
CA PHE A 323 17.33 -16.87 7.97
C PHE A 323 17.40 -18.26 8.63
N GLY A 324 17.05 -19.30 7.86
CA GLY A 324 17.26 -20.70 8.24
C GLY A 324 18.35 -21.33 7.38
N MET A 325 18.83 -22.51 7.79
CA MET A 325 19.82 -23.28 7.03
C MET A 325 19.31 -23.72 5.64
N ASP A 326 17.99 -23.85 5.49
CA ASP A 326 17.33 -24.38 4.28
C ASP A 326 17.19 -23.35 3.15
N GLY A 327 17.75 -22.15 3.35
CA GLY A 327 18.13 -21.28 2.24
C GLY A 327 17.48 -19.90 2.24
N PHE A 328 18.16 -19.03 1.50
CA PHE A 328 17.74 -17.68 1.13
C PHE A 328 16.66 -17.68 0.02
N GLY A 329 16.01 -18.82 -0.24
CA GLY A 329 15.16 -19.06 -1.41
C GLY A 329 13.90 -18.21 -1.46
N ASP A 330 13.33 -17.85 -0.31
CA ASP A 330 12.14 -16.98 -0.18
C ASP A 330 12.48 -15.56 0.30
N ASN A 331 13.66 -15.06 -0.08
CA ASN A 331 14.17 -13.74 0.31
C ASN A 331 13.52 -12.55 -0.41
N ALA A 332 12.32 -12.69 -0.97
CA ALA A 332 11.64 -11.60 -1.66
C ALA A 332 11.53 -10.34 -0.78
N ILE A 333 11.32 -10.50 0.54
CA ILE A 333 11.22 -9.37 1.46
C ILE A 333 12.58 -8.70 1.69
N ILE A 334 13.64 -9.46 1.99
CA ILE A 334 14.97 -8.87 2.24
C ILE A 334 15.57 -8.24 0.97
N ILE A 335 15.34 -8.84 -0.20
CA ILE A 335 15.75 -8.28 -1.50
C ILE A 335 15.11 -6.91 -1.72
N GLN A 336 13.80 -6.80 -1.46
CA GLN A 336 13.10 -5.53 -1.62
C GLN A 336 13.49 -4.51 -0.56
N TRP A 337 13.80 -4.95 0.67
CA TRP A 337 14.35 -4.06 1.70
C TRP A 337 15.74 -3.53 1.31
N LEU A 338 16.61 -4.36 0.72
CA LEU A 338 17.91 -3.91 0.19
C LEU A 338 17.75 -2.95 -0.99
N ARG A 339 16.77 -3.19 -1.87
CA ARG A 339 16.39 -2.21 -2.90
C ARG A 339 15.96 -0.89 -2.28
N TYR A 340 15.19 -0.93 -1.19
CA TYR A 340 14.80 0.27 -0.46
C TYR A 340 16.01 1.00 0.12
N THR A 341 16.98 0.29 0.74
CA THR A 341 18.16 0.94 1.32
C THR A 341 18.99 1.65 0.26
N LYS A 342 19.10 1.06 -0.93
CA LYS A 342 19.72 1.69 -2.10
C LYS A 342 18.95 2.95 -2.57
N LEU A 343 17.62 2.87 -2.73
CA LEU A 343 16.80 4.02 -3.11
C LEU A 343 16.88 5.16 -2.08
N TYR A 344 16.85 4.81 -0.80
CA TYR A 344 16.95 5.74 0.32
C TYR A 344 18.30 6.47 0.31
N ARG A 345 19.40 5.72 0.13
CA ARG A 345 20.75 6.26 -0.02
C ARG A 345 20.85 7.32 -1.10
N ASP A 346 20.33 6.99 -2.29
CA ASP A 346 20.42 7.87 -3.45
C ASP A 346 19.59 9.16 -3.27
N LYS A 347 18.57 9.13 -2.40
CA LYS A 347 17.66 10.24 -2.14
C LYS A 347 18.02 11.08 -0.92
N THR A 348 18.74 10.52 0.04
CA THR A 348 19.04 11.13 1.35
C THR A 348 20.56 11.24 1.56
N PRO A 349 21.25 12.18 0.89
CA PRO A 349 22.71 12.24 0.87
C PRO A 349 23.34 12.54 2.24
N ASP A 350 22.60 13.21 3.15
CA ASP A 350 23.09 13.56 4.48
C ASP A 350 23.15 12.35 5.43
N HIS A 351 22.28 11.35 5.22
CA HIS A 351 22.19 10.13 6.02
C HIS A 351 21.97 8.88 5.13
N PRO A 352 22.99 8.50 4.33
CA PRO A 352 22.82 7.59 3.19
C PRO A 352 22.56 6.11 3.54
N PHE A 353 22.52 5.71 4.81
CA PHE A 353 22.43 4.30 5.23
C PHE A 353 23.35 3.39 4.38
N SER A 354 24.65 3.61 4.53
CA SER A 354 25.75 3.01 3.75
C SER A 354 25.71 1.48 3.72
N ASP A 355 26.50 0.86 2.83
CA ASP A 355 26.57 -0.62 2.76
C ASP A 355 27.11 -1.21 4.07
N LEU A 356 28.03 -0.52 4.73
CA LEU A 356 28.54 -0.90 6.05
C LEU A 356 27.46 -0.77 7.13
N GLU A 357 26.66 0.29 7.12
CA GLU A 357 25.53 0.44 8.06
C GLU A 357 24.44 -0.61 7.80
N THR A 358 24.16 -0.91 6.54
CA THR A 358 23.23 -1.98 6.12
C THR A 358 23.69 -3.33 6.67
N LEU A 359 24.97 -3.68 6.48
CA LEU A 359 25.55 -4.92 7.02
C LEU A 359 25.44 -4.97 8.55
N ARG A 360 25.89 -3.93 9.25
CA ARG A 360 25.86 -3.87 10.72
C ARG A 360 24.45 -3.98 11.28
N PHE A 361 23.50 -3.33 10.61
CA PHE A 361 22.10 -3.43 10.99
C PHE A 361 21.59 -4.88 10.86
N LEU A 362 21.90 -5.55 9.74
CA LEU A 362 21.52 -6.95 9.57
C LEU A 362 22.17 -7.87 10.63
N GLN A 363 23.46 -7.71 10.91
CA GLN A 363 24.16 -8.48 11.97
C GLN A 363 23.56 -8.24 13.36
N LYS A 364 23.01 -7.05 13.61
CA LYS A 364 22.30 -6.77 14.87
C LYS A 364 20.95 -7.49 14.93
N GLU A 365 20.20 -7.53 13.82
CA GLU A 365 18.86 -8.11 13.77
C GLU A 365 18.86 -9.64 13.64
N HIS A 366 19.98 -10.23 13.22
CA HIS A 366 20.13 -11.68 13.07
C HIS A 366 21.37 -12.19 13.82
N SER A 367 21.21 -13.25 14.61
CA SER A 367 22.23 -13.72 15.54
C SER A 367 23.37 -14.53 14.90
N GLU A 368 23.27 -14.91 13.62
CA GLU A 368 24.22 -15.83 12.96
C GLU A 368 24.95 -15.15 11.79
N ASP A 369 26.07 -14.50 12.10
CA ASP A 369 26.84 -13.68 11.15
C ASP A 369 27.38 -14.43 9.93
N TRP A 370 27.64 -15.72 10.04
CA TRP A 370 28.22 -16.54 8.96
C TRP A 370 27.25 -16.73 7.79
N GLN A 371 25.93 -16.69 8.06
CA GLN A 371 24.91 -16.85 7.03
C GLN A 371 24.96 -15.69 6.01
N PHE A 372 25.43 -14.50 6.40
CA PHE A 372 25.51 -13.35 5.50
C PHE A 372 26.46 -13.55 4.33
N ALA A 373 27.56 -14.31 4.48
CA ALA A 373 28.47 -14.54 3.37
C ALA A 373 27.80 -15.34 2.24
N SER A 374 26.97 -16.32 2.60
CA SER A 374 26.15 -17.09 1.68
C SER A 374 25.00 -16.25 1.09
N LEU A 375 24.35 -15.40 1.90
CA LEU A 375 23.35 -14.43 1.43
C LEU A 375 23.92 -13.54 0.33
N PHE A 376 25.14 -13.01 0.53
CA PHE A 376 25.76 -12.13 -0.46
C PHE A 376 26.17 -12.87 -1.73
N GLN A 377 26.39 -14.19 -1.72
CA GLN A 377 26.52 -14.96 -2.97
C GLN A 377 25.21 -14.92 -3.77
N VAL A 378 24.08 -15.19 -3.11
CA VAL A 378 22.76 -15.16 -3.75
C VAL A 378 22.44 -13.76 -4.30
N LEU A 379 22.73 -12.72 -3.53
CA LEU A 379 22.44 -11.34 -3.95
C LEU A 379 23.33 -10.85 -5.10
N LYS A 380 24.52 -11.44 -5.31
CA LYS A 380 25.37 -11.11 -6.47
C LYS A 380 24.77 -11.57 -7.80
N GLU A 381 23.90 -12.58 -7.78
CA GLU A 381 23.12 -13.03 -8.93
C GLU A 381 21.94 -12.09 -9.26
N THR A 382 21.66 -11.10 -8.40
CA THR A 382 20.65 -10.06 -8.64
C THR A 382 21.31 -8.80 -9.22
N PRO A 383 21.15 -8.50 -10.53
CA PRO A 383 21.96 -7.46 -11.20
C PRO A 383 21.91 -6.08 -10.53
N ASP A 384 20.75 -5.66 -10.02
CA ASP A 384 20.58 -4.35 -9.39
C ASP A 384 21.16 -4.26 -7.97
N LEU A 385 21.42 -5.40 -7.32
CA LEU A 385 21.99 -5.50 -5.97
C LEU A 385 23.45 -5.98 -5.95
N LYS A 386 23.98 -6.46 -7.07
CA LYS A 386 25.32 -7.07 -7.16
C LYS A 386 26.41 -6.22 -6.49
N LYS A 387 26.50 -4.94 -6.84
CA LYS A 387 27.51 -4.02 -6.29
C LYS A 387 27.36 -3.83 -4.77
N GLN A 388 26.12 -3.69 -4.29
CA GLN A 388 25.83 -3.56 -2.86
C GLN A 388 26.21 -4.84 -2.12
N ALA A 389 25.91 -6.02 -2.68
CA ALA A 389 26.30 -7.31 -2.11
C ALA A 389 27.83 -7.50 -2.08
N GLU A 390 28.56 -7.09 -3.13
CA GLU A 390 30.02 -7.11 -3.17
C GLU A 390 30.64 -6.20 -2.10
N ASN A 391 30.09 -5.00 -1.91
CA ASN A 391 30.54 -4.05 -0.89
C ASN A 391 30.30 -4.61 0.52
N MET A 392 29.08 -5.09 0.81
CA MET A 392 28.75 -5.69 2.11
C MET A 392 29.59 -6.93 2.40
N GLN A 393 29.81 -7.81 1.42
CA GLN A 393 30.69 -8.96 1.60
C GLN A 393 32.14 -8.54 1.89
N THR A 394 32.64 -7.51 1.21
CA THR A 394 33.99 -6.97 1.47
C THR A 394 34.11 -6.45 2.90
N HIS A 395 33.08 -5.76 3.41
CA HIS A 395 33.04 -5.32 4.80
C HIS A 395 33.03 -6.49 5.79
N LEU A 396 32.20 -7.52 5.52
CA LEU A 396 32.11 -8.74 6.33
C LEU A 396 33.47 -9.47 6.38
N PHE A 397 34.10 -9.70 5.23
CA PHE A 397 35.40 -10.38 5.18
C PHE A 397 36.50 -9.58 5.86
N ARG A 398 36.48 -8.24 5.73
CA ARG A 398 37.41 -7.38 6.47
C ARG A 398 37.21 -7.50 7.98
N GLN A 399 35.96 -7.62 8.45
CA GLN A 399 35.65 -7.82 9.86
C GLN A 399 36.21 -9.16 10.35
N TRP A 400 35.88 -10.27 9.69
CA TRP A 400 36.38 -11.61 10.03
C TRP A 400 37.90 -11.67 10.10
N VAL A 401 38.59 -11.09 9.12
CA VAL A 401 40.07 -11.04 9.13
C VAL A 401 40.64 -10.23 10.31
N LYS A 402 39.93 -9.20 10.78
CA LYS A 402 40.31 -8.43 11.98
C LYS A 402 40.05 -9.20 13.27
N GLU A 403 39.00 -10.01 13.30
CA GLU A 403 38.63 -10.89 14.41
C GLU A 403 39.54 -12.12 14.52
N GLY A 404 40.40 -12.35 13.51
CA GLY A 404 41.39 -13.44 13.51
C GLY A 404 40.93 -14.67 12.73
N GLU A 405 39.77 -14.60 12.08
CA GLU A 405 39.23 -15.69 11.29
C GLU A 405 40.14 -16.02 10.10
N ASN A 406 40.31 -17.31 9.85
CA ASN A 406 41.10 -17.85 8.75
C ASN A 406 40.25 -18.80 7.89
N PRO A 407 40.72 -19.17 6.68
CA PRO A 407 39.93 -19.96 5.75
C PRO A 407 39.48 -21.33 6.27
N MET A 408 40.18 -21.92 7.25
CA MET A 408 39.72 -23.16 7.89
C MET A 408 38.53 -22.89 8.82
N VAL A 409 38.63 -21.87 9.68
CA VAL A 409 37.56 -21.54 10.63
C VAL A 409 36.29 -21.13 9.88
N VAL A 410 36.42 -20.28 8.86
CA VAL A 410 35.27 -19.91 8.01
C VAL A 410 34.68 -21.13 7.30
N ALA A 411 35.51 -22.12 6.92
CA ALA A 411 35.00 -23.33 6.29
C ALA A 411 34.10 -24.15 7.22
N GLU A 412 34.41 -24.18 8.51
CA GLU A 412 33.65 -24.84 9.58
C GLU A 412 32.41 -24.01 9.96
N MET A 413 32.54 -22.69 10.08
CA MET A 413 31.43 -21.79 10.42
C MET A 413 30.28 -21.87 9.42
N LEU A 414 30.58 -21.89 8.12
CA LEU A 414 29.57 -21.87 7.04
C LEU A 414 28.72 -23.15 6.96
N THR A 415 29.12 -24.20 7.66
CA THR A 415 28.41 -25.48 7.74
C THR A 415 28.11 -25.87 9.17
N SER A 416 28.12 -24.92 10.11
CA SER A 416 27.69 -25.19 11.49
C SER A 416 26.17 -25.39 11.55
N PRO A 417 25.64 -26.37 12.30
CA PRO A 417 26.32 -27.32 13.20
C PRO A 417 26.64 -28.68 12.54
N GLN A 418 26.67 -28.77 11.21
CA GLN A 418 26.96 -30.03 10.52
C GLN A 418 28.42 -30.49 10.75
N PRO A 419 28.66 -31.83 10.78
CA PRO A 419 29.98 -32.40 11.08
C PRO A 419 30.97 -32.36 9.89
N PHE A 420 30.67 -31.60 8.83
CA PHE A 420 31.50 -31.46 7.64
C PHE A 420 31.79 -29.98 7.37
N THR A 421 32.82 -29.69 6.58
CA THR A 421 33.20 -28.31 6.23
C THR A 421 32.75 -27.96 4.81
N SER A 422 32.59 -26.66 4.53
CA SER A 422 32.22 -26.17 3.19
C SER A 422 33.18 -26.59 2.08
N VAL A 423 34.42 -26.95 2.41
CA VAL A 423 35.44 -27.49 1.49
C VAL A 423 35.01 -28.79 0.81
N LEU A 424 34.13 -29.56 1.45
CA LEU A 424 33.60 -30.83 0.96
C LEU A 424 32.31 -30.69 0.15
N LEU A 425 31.74 -29.49 0.11
CA LEU A 425 30.49 -29.23 -0.62
C LEU A 425 30.72 -29.15 -2.14
N PRO A 426 29.68 -29.41 -2.95
CA PRO A 426 29.72 -29.15 -4.39
C PRO A 426 30.09 -27.69 -4.68
N LYS A 427 30.82 -27.44 -5.78
CA LYS A 427 31.19 -26.07 -6.20
C LYS A 427 29.99 -25.16 -6.46
N SER A 428 28.84 -25.73 -6.76
CA SER A 428 27.57 -25.02 -6.95
C SER A 428 26.89 -24.65 -5.63
N ASP A 429 27.36 -25.17 -4.48
CA ASP A 429 26.80 -24.84 -3.18
C ASP A 429 27.18 -23.41 -2.77
N ILE A 430 26.19 -22.62 -2.35
CA ILE A 430 26.39 -21.22 -1.96
C ILE A 430 27.38 -21.05 -0.81
N ARG A 431 27.50 -22.05 0.08
CA ARG A 431 28.45 -22.05 1.20
C ARG A 431 29.87 -22.31 0.70
N TYR A 432 30.04 -23.18 -0.30
CA TYR A 432 31.33 -23.37 -0.96
C TYR A 432 31.77 -22.07 -1.64
N LEU A 433 30.88 -21.44 -2.40
CA LEU A 433 31.17 -20.18 -3.10
C LEU A 433 31.53 -19.05 -2.11
N ALA A 434 30.80 -18.95 -0.99
CA ALA A 434 31.10 -18.00 0.07
C ALA A 434 32.49 -18.25 0.69
N TRP A 435 32.82 -19.51 0.97
CA TRP A 435 34.12 -19.92 1.50
C TRP A 435 35.28 -19.65 0.50
N GLU A 436 35.09 -20.00 -0.77
CA GLU A 436 36.06 -19.74 -1.85
C GLU A 436 36.34 -18.24 -1.96
N ALA A 437 35.28 -17.42 -1.98
CA ALA A 437 35.39 -15.96 -2.02
C ALA A 437 36.17 -15.41 -0.81
N PHE A 438 35.90 -15.91 0.40
CA PHE A 438 36.66 -15.52 1.59
C PHE A 438 38.13 -15.94 1.50
N THR A 439 38.41 -17.16 1.03
CA THR A 439 39.77 -17.69 0.90
C THR A 439 40.61 -16.85 -0.06
N LEU A 440 40.03 -16.44 -1.20
CA LEU A 440 40.66 -15.53 -2.15
C LEU A 440 40.90 -14.14 -1.54
N TYR A 441 39.91 -13.59 -0.82
CA TYR A 441 40.04 -12.32 -0.12
C TYR A 441 41.15 -12.36 0.93
N PHE A 442 41.17 -13.41 1.76
CA PHE A 442 42.16 -13.63 2.82
C PHE A 442 43.57 -13.71 2.22
N ALA A 443 43.75 -14.51 1.17
CA ALA A 443 45.02 -14.68 0.49
C ALA A 443 45.59 -13.34 -0.01
N LYS A 444 44.74 -12.54 -0.67
CA LYS A 444 45.11 -11.20 -1.14
C LYS A 444 45.45 -10.26 0.02
N TYR A 445 44.62 -10.24 1.07
CA TYR A 445 44.73 -9.26 2.15
C TYR A 445 45.87 -9.58 3.14
N LYS A 446 46.07 -10.84 3.51
CA LYS A 446 47.10 -11.27 4.49
C LYS A 446 48.40 -11.73 3.85
N GLY A 447 48.35 -12.36 2.67
CA GLY A 447 49.50 -12.98 2.02
C GLY A 447 49.98 -12.29 0.73
N GLY A 448 49.29 -11.24 0.29
CA GLY A 448 49.61 -10.50 -0.93
C GLY A 448 49.48 -11.34 -2.21
N GLU A 449 50.10 -10.85 -3.29
CA GLU A 449 49.92 -11.40 -4.63
C GLU A 449 50.47 -12.84 -4.77
N ALA A 450 51.53 -13.16 -4.03
CA ALA A 450 52.14 -14.49 -4.07
C ALA A 450 51.21 -15.57 -3.49
N MET A 451 50.58 -15.30 -2.34
CA MET A 451 49.62 -16.24 -1.74
C MET A 451 48.36 -16.34 -2.60
N LEU A 452 47.85 -15.22 -3.11
CA LEU A 452 46.69 -15.19 -3.98
C LEU A 452 46.87 -16.10 -5.21
N LYS A 453 48.02 -16.01 -5.89
CA LYS A 453 48.33 -16.87 -7.05
C LYS A 453 48.35 -18.36 -6.70
N LYS A 454 48.94 -18.75 -5.55
CA LYS A 454 48.95 -20.16 -5.09
C LYS A 454 47.54 -20.69 -4.82
N VAL A 455 46.71 -19.88 -4.18
CA VAL A 455 45.30 -20.21 -3.89
C VAL A 455 44.49 -20.34 -5.18
N GLN A 456 44.63 -19.38 -6.11
CA GLN A 456 43.97 -19.43 -7.42
C GLN A 456 44.37 -20.68 -8.23
N ALA A 457 45.66 -21.01 -8.28
CA ALA A 457 46.15 -22.21 -8.95
C ALA A 457 45.56 -23.49 -8.36
N SER A 458 45.38 -23.52 -7.04
CA SER A 458 44.78 -24.66 -6.34
C SER A 458 43.29 -24.81 -6.70
N PHE A 459 42.52 -23.73 -6.75
CA PHE A 459 41.11 -23.77 -7.19
C PHE A 459 40.96 -24.15 -8.66
N ALA A 460 41.82 -23.61 -9.54
CA ALA A 460 41.86 -23.96 -10.95
C ALA A 460 42.17 -25.46 -11.19
N SER A 461 42.99 -26.06 -10.33
CA SER A 461 43.34 -27.49 -10.37
C SER A 461 42.33 -28.38 -9.62
N ASN A 462 41.14 -27.86 -9.28
CA ASN A 462 40.11 -28.57 -8.51
C ASN A 462 40.60 -29.12 -7.15
N ASN A 463 41.52 -28.41 -6.49
CA ASN A 463 42.13 -28.81 -5.22
C ASN A 463 41.79 -27.82 -4.09
N PRO A 464 40.57 -27.83 -3.54
CA PRO A 464 40.15 -26.90 -2.48
C PRO A 464 40.92 -27.12 -1.16
N ARG A 465 41.38 -28.36 -0.88
CA ARG A 465 42.27 -28.63 0.27
C ARG A 465 43.66 -28.01 0.08
N GLY A 466 44.18 -28.04 -1.14
CA GLY A 466 45.42 -27.33 -1.51
C GLY A 466 45.28 -25.82 -1.36
N ALA A 467 44.12 -25.25 -1.70
CA ALA A 467 43.83 -23.84 -1.48
C ALA A 467 43.88 -23.49 0.02
N LEU A 468 43.27 -24.30 0.90
CA LEU A 468 43.41 -24.13 2.35
C LEU A 468 44.87 -24.20 2.81
N ALA A 469 45.62 -25.22 2.37
CA ALA A 469 47.02 -25.39 2.75
C ALA A 469 47.87 -24.19 2.33
N ALA A 470 47.61 -23.61 1.15
CA ALA A 470 48.31 -22.44 0.64
C ALA A 470 48.07 -21.16 1.44
N THR A 471 47.01 -21.10 2.26
CA THR A 471 46.72 -19.95 3.14
C THR A 471 47.39 -20.03 4.51
N ARG A 472 47.99 -21.17 4.85
CA ARG A 472 48.85 -21.29 6.03
C ARG A 472 50.21 -20.69 5.67
N LYS A 473 50.78 -19.86 6.55
CA LYS A 473 52.13 -19.31 6.32
C LYS A 473 53.07 -20.49 6.04
N SER A 474 53.87 -20.35 4.99
CA SER A 474 55.12 -21.10 4.89
C SER A 474 55.99 -20.48 5.97
N ASP A 475 56.16 -21.18 7.09
CA ASP A 475 57.17 -20.82 8.09
C ASP A 475 58.57 -20.84 7.45
#